data_AF-A0A9R1IJP2-F1
#
_entry.id   AF-A0A9R1IJP2-F1
#
_cell.length_a   1.000
_cell.length_b   1.000
_cell.length_c   1.000
_cell.angle_alpha   90.00
_cell.angle_beta   90.00
_cell.angle_gamma   90.00
#
_symmetry.space_group_name_H-M   'P 1'
#
loop_
_entity.id
_entity.type
_entity.pdbx_description
1 polymer ?
#
loop_
_entity_poly.entity_id
_entity_poly.type
_entity_poly.pdbx_seq_one_letter_code
_entity_poly.pdbx_strand_id
1 'polypeptide(L)'
;MCTPAAGGRGRVRLNVGGRVFQTTAATLAAAGRDTMLGAMLDASWNAAAAGDEADYFIDRDPACFAVLLDLLRTGGLHVPPHIPDAVLCREALYYGLLDRVRAARWDDFDGDRLRLAASVPGRAVGDGTAVRAAPDGGCCVAHGGAVRVYNWMLEERRPVYLDHAPVNDAAYLDASTLLVAARERPGRRDSGVAAFSVLTGEMRHRFRVAHDRQVRSFTPGALAFDQECSIFASCKGRLKEYGIGVWDGTTGEQTGFFYEPPGCALGDADKLQWLDGTKTLMAATMFPRADSSFISLLDFRDKNVVWSWCDVGTPASLEDKHAVHAIAMEDGRSICVINQYDDLGFLDIRSSAGGVRWRSRSKLMSRKKVHAEETCYPKLATHAGQLFASTNDAISVFTGPDHALTSTLRGSDGGAICDFSIGGDRLFALHNEENVFDVWETPPPPII
;
A
#
# COMPACT_ATOMS: atom_id res chain seq x y z
N MET A 1 -26.47 6.59 -45.77
CA MET A 1 -27.23 5.46 -46.31
C MET A 1 -26.28 4.29 -46.46
N CYS A 2 -26.44 3.24 -45.67
CA CYS A 2 -25.79 1.95 -45.90
C CYS A 2 -26.86 0.86 -45.75
N THR A 3 -27.00 0.07 -46.80
CA THR A 3 -27.96 -1.02 -47.02
C THR A 3 -27.81 -2.13 -45.96
N PRO A 4 -28.90 -2.76 -45.51
CA PRO A 4 -28.83 -3.82 -44.52
C PRO A 4 -28.37 -5.13 -45.17
N ALA A 5 -27.29 -5.73 -44.65
CA ALA A 5 -26.93 -7.10 -44.97
C ALA A 5 -27.76 -8.08 -44.12
N ALA A 6 -28.29 -9.11 -44.77
CA ALA A 6 -29.08 -10.17 -44.17
C ALA A 6 -28.25 -11.08 -43.23
N GLY A 7 -28.84 -11.49 -42.11
CA GLY A 7 -28.43 -12.67 -41.33
C GLY A 7 -27.91 -12.40 -39.92
N GLY A 8 -28.74 -12.67 -38.90
CA GLY A 8 -28.54 -12.37 -37.47
C GLY A 8 -27.44 -13.12 -36.71
N ARG A 9 -26.27 -13.42 -37.30
CA ARG A 9 -25.23 -14.26 -36.66
C ARG A 9 -24.23 -13.54 -35.73
N GLY A 10 -24.57 -12.37 -35.19
CA GLY A 10 -23.65 -11.61 -34.33
C GLY A 10 -24.29 -10.90 -33.14
N ARG A 11 -25.61 -11.00 -32.97
CA ARG A 11 -26.35 -10.37 -31.88
C ARG A 11 -26.74 -11.41 -30.84
N VAL A 12 -26.55 -11.08 -29.57
CA VAL A 12 -26.92 -11.90 -28.42
C VAL A 12 -28.03 -11.19 -27.66
N ARG A 13 -29.05 -11.94 -27.25
CA ARG A 13 -30.17 -11.44 -26.44
C ARG A 13 -30.08 -12.02 -25.03
N LEU A 14 -30.08 -11.13 -24.04
CA LEU A 14 -29.97 -11.45 -22.62
C LEU A 14 -31.21 -10.90 -21.92
N ASN A 15 -31.98 -11.73 -21.24
CA ASN A 15 -33.09 -11.29 -20.40
C ASN A 15 -32.60 -11.20 -18.95
N VAL A 16 -32.35 -9.99 -18.46
CA VAL A 16 -31.85 -9.77 -17.09
C VAL A 16 -32.99 -9.25 -16.23
N GLY A 17 -33.42 -10.03 -15.24
CA GLY A 17 -34.50 -9.66 -14.31
C GLY A 17 -35.81 -9.28 -15.01
N GLY A 18 -36.08 -9.82 -16.19
CA GLY A 18 -37.28 -9.52 -17.00
C GLY A 18 -37.08 -8.44 -18.08
N ARG A 19 -35.93 -7.75 -18.12
CA ARG A 19 -35.60 -6.77 -19.16
C ARG A 19 -34.70 -7.40 -20.23
N VAL A 20 -35.12 -7.33 -21.48
CA VAL A 20 -34.33 -7.85 -22.62
C VAL A 20 -33.30 -6.82 -23.06
N PHE A 21 -32.04 -7.23 -23.07
CA PHE A 21 -30.90 -6.52 -23.61
C PHE A 21 -30.43 -7.20 -24.89
N GLN A 22 -30.20 -6.41 -25.94
CA GLN A 22 -29.58 -6.89 -27.17
C GLN A 22 -28.18 -6.30 -27.31
N THR A 23 -27.19 -7.16 -27.50
CA THR A 23 -25.78 -6.77 -27.64
C THR A 23 -25.07 -7.63 -28.69
N THR A 24 -23.76 -7.48 -28.86
CA THR A 24 -22.97 -8.32 -29.78
C THR A 24 -22.11 -9.32 -29.03
N ALA A 25 -21.76 -10.43 -29.68
CA ALA A 25 -20.78 -11.38 -29.14
C ALA A 25 -19.43 -10.70 -28.85
N ALA A 26 -19.04 -9.70 -29.66
CA ALA A 26 -17.81 -8.93 -29.44
C ALA A 26 -17.86 -8.11 -28.14
N THR A 27 -19.00 -7.51 -27.80
CA THR A 27 -19.17 -6.78 -26.54
C THR A 27 -19.07 -7.70 -25.32
N LEU A 28 -19.65 -8.91 -25.39
CA LEU A 28 -19.51 -9.89 -24.31
C LEU A 28 -18.10 -10.46 -24.24
N ALA A 29 -17.43 -10.66 -25.39
CA ALA A 29 -16.04 -11.11 -25.43
C ALA A 29 -15.11 -10.06 -24.84
N ALA A 30 -15.45 -8.78 -25.00
CA ALA A 30 -14.76 -7.68 -24.36
C ALA A 30 -14.83 -7.76 -22.83
N ALA A 31 -15.66 -8.59 -22.20
CA ALA A 31 -15.60 -8.84 -20.75
C ALA A 31 -14.36 -9.65 -20.34
N GLY A 32 -13.79 -10.49 -21.22
CA GLY A 32 -12.74 -11.45 -20.87
C GLY A 32 -13.31 -12.86 -20.67
N ARG A 33 -12.53 -13.89 -21.03
CA ARG A 33 -12.98 -15.30 -21.04
C ARG A 33 -13.16 -15.91 -19.65
N ASP A 34 -12.50 -15.33 -18.67
CA ASP A 34 -12.56 -15.64 -17.24
C ASP A 34 -13.83 -15.12 -16.57
N THR A 35 -14.59 -14.27 -17.25
CA THR A 35 -15.85 -13.70 -16.76
C THR A 35 -17.06 -14.56 -17.10
N MET A 36 -18.15 -14.41 -16.36
CA MET A 36 -19.40 -15.12 -16.62
C MET A 36 -19.91 -14.81 -18.04
N LEU A 37 -19.87 -13.53 -18.45
CA LEU A 37 -20.33 -13.09 -19.77
C LEU A 37 -19.45 -13.60 -20.91
N GLY A 38 -18.13 -13.71 -20.69
CA GLY A 38 -17.23 -14.30 -21.68
C GLY A 38 -17.43 -15.80 -21.83
N ALA A 39 -17.63 -16.52 -20.72
CA ALA A 39 -17.88 -17.96 -20.72
C ALA A 39 -19.20 -18.34 -21.44
N MET A 40 -20.20 -17.44 -21.46
CA MET A 40 -21.44 -17.63 -22.23
C MET A 40 -21.21 -17.77 -23.74
N LEU A 41 -20.06 -17.31 -24.26
CA LEU A 41 -19.74 -17.39 -25.69
C LEU A 41 -19.20 -18.76 -26.11
N ASP A 42 -18.88 -19.65 -25.17
CA ASP A 42 -18.39 -20.98 -25.49
C ASP A 42 -19.50 -21.89 -26.07
N ALA A 43 -19.10 -22.84 -26.91
CA ALA A 43 -20.02 -23.73 -27.62
C ALA A 43 -20.89 -24.59 -26.68
N SER A 44 -20.43 -24.84 -25.45
CA SER A 44 -21.15 -25.60 -24.43
C SER A 44 -22.40 -24.87 -23.91
N TRP A 45 -22.38 -23.54 -23.84
CA TRP A 45 -23.55 -22.74 -23.47
C TRP A 45 -24.55 -22.62 -24.61
N ASN A 46 -24.04 -22.52 -25.84
CA ASN A 46 -24.85 -22.42 -27.06
C ASN A 46 -25.55 -23.74 -27.45
N ALA A 47 -25.15 -24.88 -26.87
CA ALA A 47 -25.81 -26.16 -27.10
C ALA A 47 -27.23 -26.25 -26.48
N ALA A 48 -27.53 -25.43 -25.46
CA ALA A 48 -28.85 -25.36 -24.83
C ALA A 48 -29.83 -24.43 -25.58
N ALA A 49 -29.32 -23.55 -26.46
CA ALA A 49 -30.07 -22.55 -27.21
C ALA A 49 -30.42 -23.03 -28.63
N ALA A 50 -30.96 -24.26 -28.76
CA ALA A 50 -31.33 -24.85 -30.04
C ALA A 50 -32.65 -24.30 -30.63
N GLY A 51 -32.82 -22.97 -30.60
CA GLY A 51 -33.93 -22.26 -31.23
C GLY A 51 -33.51 -20.84 -31.60
N ASP A 52 -33.98 -20.35 -32.76
CA ASP A 52 -33.61 -19.06 -33.37
C ASP A 52 -33.91 -17.81 -32.50
N GLU A 53 -34.55 -17.97 -31.33
CA GLU A 53 -34.92 -16.89 -30.39
C GLU A 53 -34.71 -17.25 -28.90
N ALA A 54 -33.67 -18.01 -28.56
CA ALA A 54 -33.37 -18.27 -27.15
C ALA A 54 -32.78 -17.04 -26.45
N ASP A 55 -33.61 -16.31 -25.69
CA ASP A 55 -33.14 -15.28 -24.76
C ASP A 55 -32.48 -15.94 -23.54
N TYR A 56 -31.20 -15.64 -23.26
CA TYR A 56 -30.54 -16.15 -22.05
C TYR A 56 -31.07 -15.41 -20.82
N PHE A 57 -31.79 -16.11 -19.95
CA PHE A 57 -32.31 -15.51 -18.73
C PHE A 57 -31.25 -15.46 -17.61
N ILE A 58 -31.11 -14.30 -16.99
CA ILE A 58 -30.22 -14.01 -15.87
C ILE A 58 -31.06 -13.35 -14.78
N ASP A 59 -31.23 -14.04 -13.65
CA ASP A 59 -32.06 -13.57 -12.54
C ASP A 59 -31.32 -12.53 -11.66
N ARG A 60 -31.01 -11.37 -12.22
CA ARG A 60 -30.24 -10.28 -11.60
C ARG A 60 -30.86 -8.91 -11.89
N ASP A 61 -30.30 -7.86 -11.30
CA ASP A 61 -30.80 -6.48 -11.46
C ASP A 61 -30.50 -5.90 -12.85
N PRO A 62 -31.54 -5.59 -13.66
CA PRO A 62 -31.34 -4.98 -14.98
C PRO A 62 -30.78 -3.56 -14.94
N ALA A 63 -30.96 -2.78 -13.86
CA ALA A 63 -30.46 -1.42 -13.78
C ALA A 63 -28.92 -1.40 -13.69
N CYS A 64 -28.36 -2.21 -12.80
CA CYS A 64 -26.92 -2.38 -12.68
C CYS A 64 -26.33 -3.04 -13.93
N PHE A 65 -27.00 -4.06 -14.50
CA PHE A 65 -26.53 -4.70 -15.72
C PHE A 65 -26.44 -3.73 -16.91
N ALA A 66 -27.35 -2.77 -17.01
CA ALA A 66 -27.27 -1.74 -18.05
C ALA A 66 -25.97 -0.93 -17.96
N VAL A 67 -25.55 -0.53 -16.75
CA VAL A 67 -24.29 0.18 -16.52
C VAL A 67 -23.10 -0.67 -16.91
N LEU A 68 -23.06 -1.94 -16.49
CA LEU A 68 -21.97 -2.87 -16.81
C LEU A 68 -21.88 -3.15 -18.31
N LEU A 69 -23.02 -3.27 -18.99
CA LEU A 69 -23.06 -3.49 -20.42
C LEU A 69 -22.55 -2.26 -21.19
N ASP A 70 -22.88 -1.04 -20.73
CA ASP A 70 -22.39 0.20 -21.34
C ASP A 70 -20.89 0.42 -21.08
N LEU A 71 -20.39 0.01 -19.92
CA LEU A 71 -18.95 -0.09 -19.66
C LEU A 71 -18.27 -0.99 -20.69
N LEU A 72 -18.81 -2.17 -20.98
CA LEU A 72 -18.25 -3.07 -22.00
C LEU A 72 -18.34 -2.52 -23.43
N ARG A 73 -19.30 -1.64 -23.72
CA ARG A 73 -19.47 -1.01 -25.04
C ARG A 73 -18.53 0.15 -25.27
N THR A 74 -18.29 0.95 -24.25
CA THR A 74 -17.63 2.25 -24.37
C THR A 74 -16.26 2.30 -23.72
N GLY A 75 -15.98 1.39 -22.78
CA GLY A 75 -14.82 1.44 -21.89
C GLY A 75 -14.97 2.42 -20.72
N GLY A 76 -15.98 3.31 -20.73
CA GLY A 76 -16.21 4.29 -19.68
C GLY A 76 -17.27 3.82 -18.67
N LEU A 77 -17.03 4.10 -17.38
CA LEU A 77 -17.98 3.82 -16.32
C LEU A 77 -18.87 5.04 -16.07
N HIS A 78 -20.16 4.94 -16.42
CA HIS A 78 -21.16 5.96 -16.09
C HIS A 78 -22.22 5.38 -15.15
N VAL A 79 -22.16 5.75 -13.87
CA VAL A 79 -23.09 5.28 -12.85
C VAL A 79 -24.17 6.34 -12.61
N PRO A 80 -25.46 6.04 -12.90
CA PRO A 80 -26.56 6.94 -12.55
C PRO A 80 -26.62 7.21 -11.04
N PRO A 81 -26.93 8.44 -10.58
CA PRO A 81 -26.90 8.80 -9.15
C PRO A 81 -27.81 7.97 -8.22
N HIS A 82 -28.81 7.29 -8.77
CA HIS A 82 -29.76 6.47 -8.01
C HIS A 82 -29.29 5.02 -7.81
N ILE A 83 -28.21 4.59 -8.48
CA ILE A 83 -27.62 3.27 -8.30
C ILE A 83 -26.49 3.40 -7.28
N PRO A 84 -26.62 2.84 -6.07
CA PRO A 84 -25.55 2.89 -5.08
C PRO A 84 -24.34 2.07 -5.56
N ASP A 85 -23.14 2.61 -5.39
CA ASP A 85 -21.89 1.97 -5.83
C ASP A 85 -21.72 0.55 -5.31
N ALA A 86 -22.05 0.31 -4.04
CA ALA A 86 -21.93 -1.02 -3.42
C ALA A 86 -22.82 -2.06 -4.12
N VAL A 87 -24.00 -1.65 -4.62
CA VAL A 87 -24.91 -2.53 -5.37
C VAL A 87 -24.32 -2.83 -6.75
N LEU A 88 -23.85 -1.80 -7.46
CA LEU A 88 -23.20 -1.99 -8.76
C LEU A 88 -21.99 -2.92 -8.66
N CYS A 89 -21.14 -2.73 -7.65
CA CYS A 89 -19.95 -3.55 -7.48
C CYS A 89 -20.29 -4.99 -7.10
N ARG A 90 -21.37 -5.22 -6.35
CA ARG A 90 -21.88 -6.57 -6.07
C ARG A 90 -22.36 -7.28 -7.35
N GLU A 91 -23.04 -6.55 -8.24
CA GLU A 91 -23.40 -7.09 -9.56
C GLU A 91 -22.16 -7.31 -10.42
N ALA A 92 -21.21 -6.38 -10.44
CA ALA A 92 -19.95 -6.53 -11.17
C ALA A 92 -19.19 -7.79 -10.72
N LEU A 93 -19.15 -8.07 -9.42
CA LEU A 93 -18.57 -9.30 -8.88
C LEU A 93 -19.29 -10.55 -9.40
N TYR A 94 -20.63 -10.56 -9.45
CA TYR A 94 -21.40 -11.68 -10.00
C TYR A 94 -21.06 -11.96 -11.48
N TYR A 95 -20.89 -10.90 -12.27
CA TYR A 95 -20.55 -11.04 -13.70
C TYR A 95 -19.06 -11.26 -13.96
N GLY A 96 -18.19 -11.17 -12.94
CA GLY A 96 -16.73 -11.22 -13.10
C GLY A 96 -16.13 -9.93 -13.69
N LEU A 97 -16.80 -8.79 -13.52
CA LEU A 97 -16.41 -7.49 -14.08
C LEU A 97 -15.88 -6.50 -13.04
N LEU A 98 -15.64 -6.94 -11.80
CA LEU A 98 -15.24 -6.06 -10.70
C LEU A 98 -13.95 -5.30 -11.02
N ASP A 99 -12.93 -5.98 -11.55
CA ASP A 99 -11.65 -5.36 -11.91
C ASP A 99 -11.79 -4.33 -13.04
N ARG A 100 -12.75 -4.55 -13.97
CA ARG A 100 -13.05 -3.58 -15.03
C ARG A 100 -13.76 -2.36 -14.50
N VAL A 101 -14.70 -2.55 -13.57
CA VAL A 101 -15.36 -1.42 -12.88
C VAL A 101 -14.31 -0.60 -12.15
N ARG A 102 -13.38 -1.24 -11.44
CA ARG A 102 -12.27 -0.55 -10.78
C ARG A 102 -11.37 0.20 -11.77
N ALA A 103 -10.89 -0.47 -12.80
CA ALA A 103 -10.01 0.13 -13.81
C ALA A 103 -10.65 1.29 -14.59
N ALA A 104 -11.97 1.28 -14.77
CA ALA A 104 -12.68 2.38 -15.43
C ALA A 104 -13.08 3.52 -14.49
N ARG A 105 -12.91 3.33 -13.17
CA ARG A 105 -13.31 4.32 -12.16
C ARG A 105 -12.27 5.41 -11.97
N TRP A 106 -10.99 5.04 -12.08
CA TRP A 106 -9.87 5.95 -11.84
C TRP A 106 -8.88 5.87 -13.00
N ASP A 107 -8.14 6.95 -13.17
CA ASP A 107 -6.99 6.95 -14.05
C ASP A 107 -5.79 6.30 -13.36
N ASP A 108 -4.71 6.11 -14.10
CA ASP A 108 -3.44 5.73 -13.50
C ASP A 108 -3.04 6.71 -12.37
N PHE A 109 -2.39 6.18 -11.35
CA PHE A 109 -1.95 6.99 -10.21
C PHE A 109 -1.02 8.12 -10.69
N ASP A 110 -1.37 9.36 -10.35
CA ASP A 110 -0.57 10.54 -10.64
C ASP A 110 -0.69 11.53 -9.48
N GLY A 111 0.40 11.68 -8.73
CA GLY A 111 0.49 12.57 -7.58
C GLY A 111 0.07 14.02 -7.86
N ASP A 112 0.24 14.48 -9.10
CA ASP A 112 -0.08 15.86 -9.51
C ASP A 112 -1.58 16.05 -9.80
N ARG A 113 -2.33 14.94 -9.96
CA ARG A 113 -3.77 14.94 -10.24
C ARG A 113 -4.63 14.40 -9.11
N LEU A 114 -4.02 13.87 -8.04
CA LEU A 114 -4.73 13.32 -6.89
C LEU A 114 -5.76 14.29 -6.32
N ARG A 115 -6.95 13.76 -6.01
CA ARG A 115 -8.03 14.47 -5.31
C ARG A 115 -8.46 13.67 -4.09
N LEU A 116 -8.82 14.38 -3.01
CA LEU A 116 -9.39 13.78 -1.81
C LEU A 116 -10.73 13.14 -2.19
N ALA A 117 -10.78 11.81 -2.11
CA ALA A 117 -11.94 11.01 -2.47
C ALA A 117 -12.81 10.71 -1.24
N ALA A 118 -12.19 10.45 -0.09
CA ALA A 118 -12.89 10.17 1.15
C ALA A 118 -12.01 10.48 2.37
N SER A 119 -12.66 10.76 3.50
CA SER A 119 -12.06 10.79 4.84
C SER A 119 -12.84 9.82 5.71
N VAL A 120 -12.17 8.74 6.15
CA VAL A 120 -12.80 7.63 6.85
C VAL A 120 -12.49 7.73 8.33
N PRO A 121 -13.50 7.94 9.21
CA PRO A 121 -13.27 7.99 10.64
C PRO A 121 -12.93 6.59 11.17
N GLY A 122 -11.80 6.48 11.84
CA GLY A 122 -11.38 5.27 12.54
C GLY A 122 -12.25 5.02 13.77
N ARG A 123 -12.36 3.75 14.13
CA ARG A 123 -13.19 3.28 15.25
C ARG A 123 -12.35 2.81 16.44
N ALA A 124 -11.07 3.14 16.48
CA ALA A 124 -10.13 2.62 17.47
C ALA A 124 -9.93 3.60 18.62
N VAL A 125 -9.50 3.06 19.77
CA VAL A 125 -9.08 3.85 20.93
C VAL A 125 -7.54 3.85 20.94
N GLY A 126 -6.93 5.03 20.89
CA GLY A 126 -5.47 5.22 20.86
C GLY A 126 -4.92 5.64 19.48
N ASP A 127 -3.69 6.13 19.49
CA ASP A 127 -3.07 6.82 18.36
C ASP A 127 -2.83 5.91 17.15
N GLY A 128 -2.93 6.51 15.96
CA GLY A 128 -2.60 5.87 14.69
C GLY A 128 -1.13 5.48 14.65
N THR A 129 -0.85 4.22 14.30
CA THR A 129 0.54 3.70 14.23
C THR A 129 1.02 3.56 12.80
N ALA A 130 0.21 2.97 11.93
CA ALA A 130 0.56 2.75 10.54
C ALA A 130 -0.66 2.63 9.64
N VAL A 131 -0.55 3.11 8.41
CA VAL A 131 -1.49 2.80 7.31
C VAL A 131 -0.74 2.15 6.16
N ARG A 132 -1.31 1.09 5.58
CA ARG A 132 -0.68 0.39 4.45
C ARG A 132 -1.70 0.22 3.35
N ALA A 133 -1.36 0.71 2.16
CA ALA A 133 -2.15 0.48 0.96
C ALA A 133 -2.09 -1.00 0.59
N ALA A 134 -3.24 -1.58 0.25
CA ALA A 134 -3.34 -2.93 -0.26
C ALA A 134 -3.20 -2.91 -1.79
N PRO A 135 -2.65 -3.98 -2.41
CA PRO A 135 -2.55 -4.07 -3.88
C PRO A 135 -3.92 -4.01 -4.59
N ASP A 136 -4.99 -4.38 -3.90
CA ASP A 136 -6.36 -4.38 -4.43
C ASP A 136 -7.04 -3.00 -4.36
N GLY A 137 -6.34 -1.95 -3.93
CA GLY A 137 -6.89 -0.60 -3.74
C GLY A 137 -7.56 -0.38 -2.39
N GLY A 138 -7.58 -1.39 -1.51
CA GLY A 138 -7.94 -1.24 -0.10
C GLY A 138 -6.79 -0.71 0.75
N CYS A 139 -6.93 -0.81 2.08
CA CYS A 139 -5.85 -0.51 3.01
C CYS A 139 -6.04 -1.23 4.35
N CYS A 140 -5.00 -1.25 5.18
CA CYS A 140 -5.14 -1.52 6.60
C CYS A 140 -4.66 -0.34 7.44
N VAL A 141 -5.24 -0.19 8.62
CA VAL A 141 -4.87 0.85 9.58
C VAL A 141 -4.63 0.20 10.95
N ALA A 142 -3.44 0.41 11.49
CA ALA A 142 -3.02 -0.09 12.80
C ALA A 142 -3.17 0.99 13.87
N HIS A 143 -3.89 0.68 14.95
CA HIS A 143 -4.08 1.54 16.11
C HIS A 143 -3.89 0.71 17.38
N GLY A 144 -2.92 1.07 18.20
CA GLY A 144 -2.60 0.30 19.41
C GLY A 144 -2.39 -1.17 19.06
N GLY A 145 -3.25 -2.07 19.57
CA GLY A 145 -3.16 -3.52 19.30
C GLY A 145 -4.09 -4.07 18.23
N ALA A 146 -4.82 -3.21 17.50
CA ALA A 146 -5.78 -3.61 16.48
C ALA A 146 -5.28 -3.21 15.09
N VAL A 147 -5.48 -4.08 14.11
CA VAL A 147 -5.30 -3.76 12.69
C VAL A 147 -6.65 -3.88 11.99
N ARG A 148 -7.22 -2.76 11.56
CA ARG A 148 -8.47 -2.73 10.79
C ARG A 148 -8.14 -2.83 9.32
N VAL A 149 -8.93 -3.60 8.58
CA VAL A 149 -8.69 -3.91 7.17
C VAL A 149 -9.88 -3.43 6.36
N TYR A 150 -9.64 -2.65 5.32
CA TYR A 150 -10.64 -2.06 4.45
C TYR A 150 -10.45 -2.62 3.04
N ASN A 151 -11.53 -3.01 2.39
CA ASN A 151 -11.49 -3.35 0.97
C ASN A 151 -11.39 -2.07 0.12
N TRP A 152 -11.29 -2.24 -1.20
CA TRP A 152 -11.23 -1.13 -2.15
C TRP A 152 -12.47 -0.21 -2.13
N MET A 153 -13.62 -0.67 -1.63
CA MET A 153 -14.81 0.17 -1.42
C MET A 153 -14.82 0.85 -0.05
N LEU A 154 -13.72 0.77 0.71
CA LEU A 154 -13.57 1.28 2.07
C LEU A 154 -14.53 0.62 3.08
N GLU A 155 -15.04 -0.56 2.76
CA GLU A 155 -15.81 -1.37 3.69
C GLU A 155 -14.86 -2.12 4.64
N GLU A 156 -15.11 -1.98 5.93
CA GLU A 156 -14.32 -2.63 6.97
C GLU A 156 -14.58 -4.15 6.97
N ARG A 157 -13.50 -4.93 6.89
CA ARG A 157 -13.47 -6.37 7.10
C ARG A 157 -13.25 -6.69 8.59
N ARG A 158 -13.16 -7.98 8.92
CA ARG A 158 -12.86 -8.39 10.30
C ARG A 158 -11.50 -7.82 10.74
N PRO A 159 -11.43 -7.09 11.86
CA PRO A 159 -10.16 -6.62 12.41
C PRO A 159 -9.27 -7.77 12.84
N VAL A 160 -7.97 -7.55 12.74
CA VAL A 160 -6.91 -8.49 13.10
C VAL A 160 -6.25 -8.07 14.40
N TYR A 161 -5.92 -9.05 15.24
CA TYR A 161 -5.24 -8.85 16.52
C TYR A 161 -4.13 -9.88 16.66
N LEU A 162 -2.91 -9.44 16.94
CA LEU A 162 -1.80 -10.31 17.32
C LEU A 162 -1.63 -10.26 18.84
N ASP A 163 -2.30 -11.17 19.54
CA ASP A 163 -2.28 -11.29 21.01
C ASP A 163 -2.67 -9.97 21.74
N HIS A 164 -3.38 -9.09 21.03
CA HIS A 164 -3.65 -7.70 21.40
C HIS A 164 -2.40 -6.86 21.71
N ALA A 165 -1.20 -7.33 21.37
CA ALA A 165 0.05 -6.60 21.55
C ALA A 165 0.05 -5.33 20.67
N PRO A 166 0.68 -4.22 21.11
CA PRO A 166 0.74 -3.02 20.29
C PRO A 166 1.48 -3.32 18.99
N VAL A 167 0.86 -2.96 17.88
CA VAL A 167 1.40 -3.10 16.54
C VAL A 167 2.49 -2.06 16.37
N ASN A 168 3.60 -2.44 15.75
CA ASN A 168 4.67 -1.54 15.33
C ASN A 168 4.58 -1.24 13.83
N ASP A 169 4.21 -2.26 13.03
CA ASP A 169 4.12 -2.14 11.59
C ASP A 169 3.18 -3.21 11.01
N ALA A 170 2.75 -3.00 9.76
CA ALA A 170 2.02 -3.95 8.95
C ALA A 170 2.51 -3.91 7.51
N ALA A 171 2.27 -4.97 6.74
CA ALA A 171 2.59 -5.01 5.32
C ALA A 171 1.70 -6.01 4.57
N TYR A 172 1.22 -5.66 3.38
CA TYR A 172 0.55 -6.62 2.51
C TYR A 172 1.59 -7.40 1.72
N LEU A 173 1.71 -8.71 1.98
CA LEU A 173 2.54 -9.59 1.15
C LEU A 173 1.89 -9.78 -0.23
N ASP A 174 0.56 -9.91 -0.24
CA ASP A 174 -0.28 -10.01 -1.43
C ASP A 174 -1.71 -9.53 -1.09
N ALA A 175 -2.62 -9.53 -2.08
CA ALA A 175 -4.02 -9.09 -1.89
C ALA A 175 -4.81 -9.94 -0.86
N SER A 176 -4.33 -11.13 -0.51
CA SER A 176 -4.95 -12.09 0.41
C SER A 176 -4.24 -12.21 1.77
N THR A 177 -3.00 -11.74 1.88
CA THR A 177 -2.12 -11.96 3.04
C THR A 177 -1.61 -10.65 3.64
N LEU A 178 -1.98 -10.40 4.89
CA LEU A 178 -1.52 -9.25 5.68
C LEU A 178 -0.53 -9.70 6.76
N LEU A 179 0.66 -9.10 6.78
CA LEU A 179 1.65 -9.25 7.84
C LEU A 179 1.43 -8.19 8.92
N VAL A 180 1.56 -8.60 10.17
CA VAL A 180 1.47 -7.72 11.35
C VAL A 180 2.68 -7.98 12.24
N ALA A 181 3.43 -6.92 12.54
CA ALA A 181 4.51 -6.91 13.52
C ALA A 181 4.01 -6.28 14.81
N ALA A 182 4.00 -7.05 15.91
CA ALA A 182 3.56 -6.55 17.21
C ALA A 182 4.65 -6.67 18.27
N ARG A 183 4.82 -5.60 19.05
CA ARG A 183 5.88 -5.47 20.06
C ARG A 183 5.59 -6.23 21.33
N GLU A 184 6.66 -6.67 21.98
CA GLU A 184 6.53 -7.36 23.26
C GLU A 184 6.03 -6.42 24.36
N ARG A 185 5.00 -6.87 25.09
CA ARG A 185 4.55 -6.19 26.30
C ARG A 185 5.46 -6.59 27.48
N PRO A 186 5.80 -5.67 28.38
CA PRO A 186 6.54 -5.99 29.59
C PRO A 186 5.88 -7.16 30.35
N GLY A 187 6.67 -8.19 30.69
CA GLY A 187 6.21 -9.36 31.44
C GLY A 187 5.48 -10.45 30.63
N ARG A 188 5.18 -10.24 29.34
CA ARG A 188 4.67 -11.29 28.43
C ARG A 188 5.73 -11.73 27.44
N ARG A 189 5.48 -12.86 26.75
CA ARG A 189 6.32 -13.39 25.65
C ARG A 189 5.58 -13.46 24.31
N ASP A 190 4.45 -12.75 24.21
CA ASP A 190 3.50 -12.85 23.12
C ASP A 190 3.74 -11.73 22.10
N SER A 191 4.88 -11.79 21.42
CA SER A 191 5.33 -10.81 20.40
C SER A 191 5.81 -11.49 19.14
N GLY A 192 6.00 -10.71 18.08
CA GLY A 192 6.58 -11.20 16.83
C GLY A 192 5.75 -10.81 15.64
N VAL A 193 5.96 -11.56 14.55
CA VAL A 193 5.31 -11.31 13.27
C VAL A 193 4.31 -12.44 13.01
N ALA A 194 3.15 -12.10 12.46
CA ALA A 194 2.18 -13.08 12.00
C ALA A 194 1.54 -12.66 10.67
N ALA A 195 1.18 -13.66 9.87
CA ALA A 195 0.43 -13.50 8.64
C ALA A 195 -1.05 -13.81 8.90
N PHE A 196 -1.93 -13.01 8.33
CA PHE A 196 -3.37 -13.13 8.45
C PHE A 196 -4.02 -13.13 7.07
N SER A 197 -5.14 -13.83 6.94
CA SER A 197 -5.99 -13.69 5.76
C SER A 197 -6.69 -12.34 5.79
N VAL A 198 -6.51 -11.55 4.74
CA VAL A 198 -7.21 -10.26 4.54
C VAL A 198 -8.74 -10.47 4.48
N LEU A 199 -9.19 -11.60 3.94
CA LEU A 199 -10.61 -11.91 3.77
C LEU A 199 -11.28 -12.33 5.09
N THR A 200 -10.68 -13.27 5.83
CA THR A 200 -11.32 -13.88 7.01
C THR A 200 -10.85 -13.27 8.34
N GLY A 201 -9.70 -12.60 8.37
CA GLY A 201 -9.03 -12.13 9.58
C GLY A 201 -8.33 -13.25 10.37
N GLU A 202 -8.33 -14.48 9.87
CA GLU A 202 -7.71 -15.62 10.55
C GLU A 202 -6.19 -15.64 10.37
N MET A 203 -5.47 -15.99 11.43
CA MET A 203 -4.01 -16.14 11.41
C MET A 203 -3.63 -17.37 10.58
N ARG A 204 -2.79 -17.17 9.56
CA ARG A 204 -2.22 -18.23 8.70
C ARG A 204 -0.92 -18.76 9.28
N HIS A 205 0.01 -17.86 9.63
CA HIS A 205 1.33 -18.20 10.15
C HIS A 205 1.71 -17.29 11.31
N ARG A 206 2.49 -17.83 12.24
CA ARG A 206 3.23 -17.05 13.24
C ARG A 206 4.72 -17.30 13.03
N PHE A 207 5.44 -16.25 12.69
CA PHE A 207 6.86 -16.32 12.37
C PHE A 207 7.68 -16.30 13.66
N ARG A 208 8.41 -17.39 13.90
CA ARG A 208 9.25 -17.56 15.08
C ARG A 208 10.70 -17.31 14.72
N VAL A 209 11.46 -16.67 15.62
CA VAL A 209 12.92 -16.63 15.54
C VAL A 209 13.50 -17.71 16.44
N ALA A 210 14.43 -18.49 15.91
CA ALA A 210 15.25 -19.43 16.64
C ALA A 210 16.74 -19.08 16.50
N HIS A 211 17.43 -19.08 17.64
CA HIS A 211 18.89 -18.97 17.74
C HIS A 211 19.41 -20.27 18.36
N ASP A 212 20.39 -20.91 17.72
CA ASP A 212 20.93 -22.22 18.16
C ASP A 212 19.85 -23.27 18.46
N ARG A 213 18.83 -23.33 17.59
CA ARG A 213 17.64 -24.21 17.70
C ARG A 213 16.74 -23.92 18.91
N GLN A 214 16.97 -22.82 19.64
CA GLN A 214 16.09 -22.36 20.70
C GLN A 214 15.20 -21.23 20.19
N VAL A 215 13.88 -21.42 20.30
CA VAL A 215 12.93 -20.35 19.99
C VAL A 215 13.07 -19.23 21.01
N ARG A 216 13.21 -18.00 20.52
CA ARG A 216 13.40 -16.79 21.32
C ARG A 216 12.25 -15.83 21.08
N SER A 217 11.89 -15.06 22.11
CA SER A 217 11.01 -13.91 21.91
C SER A 217 11.82 -12.73 21.39
N PHE A 218 11.19 -11.93 20.54
CA PHE A 218 11.78 -10.74 19.94
C PHE A 218 10.71 -9.68 19.76
N THR A 219 11.13 -8.42 19.79
CA THR A 219 10.27 -7.30 19.40
C THR A 219 10.54 -6.95 17.95
N PRO A 220 9.58 -7.15 17.04
CA PRO A 220 9.72 -6.73 15.65
C PRO A 220 9.56 -5.22 15.51
N GLY A 221 10.34 -4.56 14.67
CA GLY A 221 10.17 -3.14 14.34
C GLY A 221 9.41 -2.94 13.03
N ALA A 222 10.15 -2.84 11.93
CA ALA A 222 9.65 -2.65 10.58
C ALA A 222 9.64 -3.95 9.77
N LEU A 223 8.77 -3.99 8.77
CA LEU A 223 8.59 -5.11 7.85
C LEU A 223 9.03 -4.74 6.42
N ALA A 224 9.56 -5.71 5.70
CA ALA A 224 9.73 -5.66 4.25
C ALA A 224 9.59 -7.07 3.67
N PHE A 225 9.43 -7.16 2.36
CA PHE A 225 9.41 -8.42 1.63
C PHE A 225 9.98 -8.23 0.22
N ASP A 226 10.45 -9.31 -0.37
CA ASP A 226 10.93 -9.33 -1.76
C ASP A 226 9.91 -9.96 -2.72
N GLN A 227 10.27 -10.00 -4.01
CA GLN A 227 9.46 -10.62 -5.06
C GLN A 227 9.37 -12.16 -4.96
N GLU A 228 10.25 -12.80 -4.17
CA GLU A 228 10.29 -14.24 -3.94
C GLU A 228 9.46 -14.63 -2.70
N CYS A 229 8.70 -13.69 -2.15
CA CYS A 229 7.91 -13.84 -0.93
C CYS A 229 8.77 -14.10 0.34
N SER A 230 10.06 -13.73 0.32
CA SER A 230 10.84 -13.69 1.55
C SER A 230 10.36 -12.51 2.40
N ILE A 231 10.14 -12.76 3.69
CA ILE A 231 9.71 -11.77 4.66
C ILE A 231 10.90 -11.38 5.52
N PHE A 232 11.10 -10.08 5.69
CA PHE A 232 12.14 -9.49 6.52
C PHE A 232 11.50 -8.69 7.65
N ALA A 233 12.03 -8.85 8.86
CA ALA A 233 11.64 -8.02 10.00
C ALA A 233 12.85 -7.62 10.83
N SER A 234 12.92 -6.37 11.27
CA SER A 234 13.89 -5.97 12.28
C SER A 234 13.54 -6.65 13.59
N CYS A 235 14.53 -7.24 14.26
CA CYS A 235 14.33 -8.10 15.40
C CYS A 235 15.18 -7.62 16.58
N LYS A 236 14.52 -7.10 17.61
CA LYS A 236 15.14 -6.78 18.89
C LYS A 236 14.94 -7.92 19.90
N GLY A 237 15.94 -8.78 20.07
CA GLY A 237 15.93 -9.86 21.06
C GLY A 237 16.24 -9.41 22.49
N ARG A 238 15.99 -10.27 23.48
CA ARG A 238 16.26 -9.97 24.91
C ARG A 238 17.71 -10.23 25.34
N LEU A 239 18.41 -11.12 24.65
CA LEU A 239 19.76 -11.59 25.00
C LEU A 239 20.83 -11.02 24.06
N LYS A 240 20.65 -9.77 23.62
CA LYS A 240 21.49 -9.10 22.61
C LYS A 240 21.53 -9.80 21.24
N GLU A 241 20.49 -10.60 20.96
CA GLU A 241 20.23 -11.18 19.64
C GLU A 241 19.50 -10.10 18.81
N TYR A 242 20.27 -9.19 18.21
CA TYR A 242 19.76 -8.10 17.37
C TYR A 242 20.06 -8.37 15.90
N GLY A 243 19.16 -7.99 15.01
CA GLY A 243 19.36 -8.21 13.59
C GLY A 243 18.08 -8.17 12.75
N ILE A 244 18.15 -8.78 11.57
CA ILE A 244 17.02 -8.97 10.66
C ILE A 244 16.67 -10.44 10.58
N GLY A 245 15.45 -10.81 10.98
CA GLY A 245 14.91 -12.14 10.75
C GLY A 245 14.45 -12.31 9.31
N VAL A 246 14.63 -13.51 8.75
CA VAL A 246 14.20 -13.86 7.39
C VAL A 246 13.35 -15.11 7.42
N TRP A 247 12.19 -15.06 6.79
CA TRP A 247 11.26 -16.17 6.68
C TRP A 247 10.79 -16.35 5.25
N ASP A 248 10.48 -17.60 4.90
CA ASP A 248 9.74 -17.90 3.69
C ASP A 248 8.25 -17.57 3.92
N GLY A 249 7.67 -16.71 3.08
CA GLY A 249 6.30 -16.24 3.22
C GLY A 249 5.23 -17.29 2.94
N THR A 250 5.58 -18.39 2.26
CA THR A 250 4.65 -19.47 1.90
C THR A 250 4.53 -20.52 3.01
N THR A 251 5.65 -20.94 3.56
CA THR A 251 5.76 -21.99 4.58
C THR A 251 5.72 -21.41 6.00
N GLY A 252 6.14 -20.16 6.17
CA GLY A 252 6.34 -19.53 7.47
C GLY A 252 7.62 -19.95 8.19
N GLU A 253 8.47 -20.75 7.54
CA GLU A 253 9.72 -21.23 8.13
C GLU A 253 10.80 -20.14 8.12
N GLN A 254 11.61 -20.11 9.19
CA GLN A 254 12.76 -19.23 9.25
C GLN A 254 13.84 -19.74 8.29
N THR A 255 14.18 -18.94 7.30
CA THR A 255 15.22 -19.24 6.31
C THR A 255 16.57 -18.62 6.68
N GLY A 256 16.56 -17.59 7.52
CA GLY A 256 17.79 -16.91 7.92
C GLY A 256 17.64 -15.96 9.09
N PHE A 257 18.78 -15.47 9.55
CA PHE A 257 18.88 -14.34 10.46
C PHE A 257 20.19 -13.59 10.16
N PHE A 258 20.10 -12.30 9.92
CA PHE A 258 21.25 -11.42 9.72
C PHE A 258 21.53 -10.71 11.03
N TYR A 259 22.58 -11.14 11.73
CA TYR A 259 22.96 -10.53 13.00
C TYR A 259 23.53 -9.12 12.79
N GLU A 260 23.15 -8.21 13.67
CA GLU A 260 23.64 -6.84 13.71
C GLU A 260 25.18 -6.79 13.90
N PRO A 261 25.93 -6.24 12.92
CA PRO A 261 27.35 -5.98 13.10
C PRO A 261 27.59 -4.77 14.03
N PRO A 262 28.78 -4.66 14.66
CA PRO A 262 29.13 -3.48 15.43
C PRO A 262 28.96 -2.17 14.63
N GLY A 263 28.30 -1.17 15.24
CA GLY A 263 28.04 0.12 14.60
C GLY A 263 26.79 0.18 13.72
N CYS A 264 26.04 -0.92 13.61
CA CYS A 264 24.71 -0.95 12.99
C CYS A 264 23.62 -0.98 14.07
N ALA A 265 22.39 -0.60 13.71
CA ALA A 265 21.21 -0.65 14.59
C ALA A 265 20.06 -1.46 13.95
N LEU A 266 20.39 -2.59 13.32
CA LEU A 266 19.45 -3.39 12.54
C LEU A 266 18.25 -3.88 13.36
N GLY A 267 18.46 -4.24 14.63
CA GLY A 267 17.38 -4.74 15.49
C GLY A 267 16.34 -3.67 15.85
N ASP A 268 16.74 -2.40 15.85
CA ASP A 268 15.91 -1.23 16.17
C ASP A 268 15.36 -0.50 14.94
N ALA A 269 15.66 -1.00 13.74
CA ALA A 269 15.25 -0.38 12.49
C ALA A 269 13.72 -0.22 12.41
N ASP A 270 13.30 0.98 12.03
CA ASP A 270 11.91 1.40 11.92
C ASP A 270 11.47 1.70 10.49
N LYS A 271 12.39 1.52 9.54
CA LYS A 271 12.05 1.37 8.12
C LYS A 271 12.91 0.26 7.51
N LEU A 272 12.25 -0.70 6.89
CA LEU A 272 12.86 -1.65 5.98
C LEU A 272 12.33 -1.40 4.56
N GLN A 273 13.19 -1.58 3.55
CA GLN A 273 12.78 -1.51 2.15
C GLN A 273 13.64 -2.44 1.32
N TRP A 274 13.00 -3.36 0.60
CA TRP A 274 13.68 -4.22 -0.35
C TRP A 274 13.99 -3.44 -1.64
N LEU A 275 15.21 -3.58 -2.16
CA LEU A 275 15.69 -2.92 -3.37
C LEU A 275 15.90 -3.95 -4.46
N ASP A 276 14.95 -4.06 -5.38
CA ASP A 276 14.99 -5.08 -6.43
C ASP A 276 16.17 -4.93 -7.40
N GLY A 277 16.56 -3.69 -7.72
CA GLY A 277 17.64 -3.42 -8.66
C GLY A 277 19.00 -3.93 -8.19
N THR A 278 19.25 -3.90 -6.88
CA THR A 278 20.51 -4.35 -6.26
C THR A 278 20.37 -5.70 -5.55
N LYS A 279 19.14 -6.18 -5.33
CA LYS A 279 18.79 -7.34 -4.50
C LYS A 279 19.38 -7.21 -3.09
N THR A 280 19.20 -6.02 -2.51
CA THR A 280 19.63 -5.68 -1.16
C THR A 280 18.46 -5.17 -0.32
N LEU A 281 18.58 -5.28 0.99
CA LEU A 281 17.62 -4.72 1.93
C LEU A 281 18.19 -3.43 2.53
N MET A 282 17.46 -2.33 2.41
CA MET A 282 17.70 -1.14 3.20
C MET A 282 17.10 -1.32 4.60
N ALA A 283 17.91 -1.09 5.63
CA ALA A 283 17.48 -0.96 7.01
C ALA A 283 17.85 0.44 7.52
N ALA A 284 16.85 1.21 7.95
CA ALA A 284 17.04 2.53 8.50
C ALA A 284 16.50 2.60 9.95
N THR A 285 17.28 3.24 10.81
CA THR A 285 16.95 3.54 12.21
C THR A 285 17.11 5.03 12.38
N MET A 286 16.02 5.75 12.61
CA MET A 286 16.02 7.22 12.52
C MET A 286 15.84 7.90 13.88
N PHE A 287 16.27 9.15 13.98
CA PHE A 287 15.92 10.01 15.11
C PHE A 287 14.40 10.28 15.14
N PRO A 288 13.76 10.37 16.32
CA PRO A 288 14.30 10.27 17.68
C PRO A 288 14.22 8.85 18.27
N ARG A 289 13.94 7.81 17.47
CA ARG A 289 13.89 6.44 17.98
C ARG A 289 15.25 6.00 18.51
N ALA A 290 16.31 6.44 17.83
CA ALA A 290 17.68 6.39 18.30
C ALA A 290 18.25 7.80 18.46
N ASP A 291 19.32 7.93 19.23
CA ASP A 291 20.04 9.21 19.42
C ASP A 291 20.71 9.71 18.12
N SER A 292 20.84 8.82 17.13
CA SER A 292 21.48 9.09 15.84
C SER A 292 20.80 8.28 14.75
N SER A 293 20.88 8.78 13.52
CA SER A 293 20.29 8.16 12.34
C SER A 293 21.30 7.23 11.68
N PHE A 294 20.86 6.01 11.37
CA PHE A 294 21.67 4.99 10.70
C PHE A 294 20.91 4.42 9.51
N ILE A 295 21.60 4.25 8.40
CA ILE A 295 21.07 3.56 7.22
C ILE A 295 22.10 2.53 6.79
N SER A 296 21.67 1.29 6.55
CA SER A 296 22.51 0.19 6.08
C SER A 296 21.86 -0.52 4.90
N LEU A 297 22.65 -0.91 3.90
CA LEU A 297 22.23 -1.81 2.82
C LEU A 297 22.84 -3.19 3.07
N LEU A 298 21.98 -4.19 3.18
CA LEU A 298 22.33 -5.56 3.49
C LEU A 298 22.25 -6.43 2.23
N ASP A 299 23.30 -7.19 1.96
CA ASP A 299 23.27 -8.26 0.96
C ASP A 299 23.21 -9.61 1.68
N PHE A 300 22.12 -10.34 1.49
CA PHE A 300 21.89 -11.64 2.13
C PHE A 300 22.63 -12.79 1.46
N ARG A 301 23.07 -12.64 0.20
CA ARG A 301 23.86 -13.64 -0.52
C ARG A 301 25.24 -13.78 0.13
N ASP A 302 25.84 -12.65 0.43
CA ASP A 302 27.18 -12.54 1.03
C ASP A 302 27.14 -12.34 2.56
N LYS A 303 25.93 -12.16 3.13
CA LYS A 303 25.70 -11.83 4.55
C LYS A 303 26.56 -10.66 5.03
N ASN A 304 26.57 -9.59 4.23
CA ASN A 304 27.42 -8.42 4.49
C ASN A 304 26.62 -7.11 4.41
N VAL A 305 27.12 -6.10 5.11
CA VAL A 305 26.69 -4.70 4.94
C VAL A 305 27.49 -4.12 3.78
N VAL A 306 26.84 -3.91 2.64
CA VAL A 306 27.50 -3.44 1.41
C VAL A 306 27.62 -1.92 1.34
N TRP A 307 26.82 -1.21 2.13
CA TRP A 307 26.86 0.24 2.27
C TRP A 307 26.25 0.66 3.60
N SER A 308 26.75 1.74 4.20
CA SER A 308 26.19 2.30 5.43
C SER A 308 26.40 3.81 5.50
N TRP A 309 25.49 4.49 6.19
CA TRP A 309 25.57 5.90 6.52
C TRP A 309 25.12 6.14 7.97
N CYS A 310 25.72 7.14 8.61
CA CYS A 310 25.35 7.62 9.94
C CYS A 310 25.47 9.15 9.99
N ASP A 311 24.60 9.82 10.76
CA ASP A 311 24.69 11.26 10.99
C ASP A 311 25.69 11.66 12.09
N VAL A 312 26.25 10.69 12.84
CA VAL A 312 27.31 10.92 13.83
C VAL A 312 28.58 11.45 13.16
N GLY A 313 29.11 12.56 13.68
CA GLY A 313 30.34 13.18 13.16
C GLY A 313 30.12 14.14 11.98
N THR A 314 28.87 14.48 11.67
CA THR A 314 28.54 15.56 10.73
C THR A 314 29.07 16.89 11.29
N PRO A 315 29.69 17.79 10.48
CA PRO A 315 30.25 19.05 10.98
C PRO A 315 29.22 19.92 11.72
N ALA A 316 29.65 20.64 12.76
CA ALA A 316 28.80 21.49 13.63
C ALA A 316 27.85 22.49 12.93
N SER A 317 28.13 22.89 11.68
CA SER A 317 27.22 23.74 10.90
C SER A 317 26.01 22.99 10.30
N LEU A 318 26.02 21.66 10.35
CA LEU A 318 24.98 20.73 9.87
C LEU A 318 24.47 19.79 10.98
N GLU A 319 25.08 19.82 12.18
CA GLU A 319 24.68 19.02 13.36
C GLU A 319 23.21 19.20 13.75
N ASP A 320 22.62 20.36 13.43
CA ASP A 320 21.22 20.63 13.76
C ASP A 320 20.21 19.84 12.90
N LYS A 321 20.61 19.13 11.83
CA LYS A 321 19.68 18.45 10.90
C LYS A 321 19.72 16.92 11.07
N HIS A 322 18.91 16.40 11.98
CA HIS A 322 18.72 14.95 12.15
C HIS A 322 17.76 14.41 11.11
N ALA A 323 18.15 13.36 10.41
CA ALA A 323 17.24 12.67 9.52
C ALA A 323 16.18 11.92 10.36
N VAL A 324 14.91 12.04 10.00
CA VAL A 324 13.79 11.44 10.75
C VAL A 324 13.04 10.39 9.94
N HIS A 325 13.24 10.37 8.62
CA HIS A 325 12.76 9.30 7.76
C HIS A 325 13.63 9.18 6.50
N ALA A 326 13.67 7.99 5.91
CA ALA A 326 14.43 7.68 4.70
C ALA A 326 13.60 6.81 3.75
N ILE A 327 13.80 7.00 2.45
CA ILE A 327 13.26 6.13 1.41
C ILE A 327 14.32 5.95 0.31
N ALA A 328 14.55 4.72 -0.12
CA ALA A 328 15.36 4.46 -1.29
C ALA A 328 14.57 4.84 -2.54
N MET A 329 15.22 5.56 -3.44
CA MET A 329 14.63 5.99 -4.70
C MET A 329 14.52 4.81 -5.67
N GLU A 330 13.49 4.83 -6.52
CA GLU A 330 13.22 3.78 -7.52
C GLU A 330 14.35 3.63 -8.56
N ASP A 331 15.20 4.65 -8.72
CA ASP A 331 16.39 4.59 -9.58
C ASP A 331 17.48 3.64 -9.06
N GLY A 332 17.36 3.18 -7.81
CA GLY A 332 18.31 2.28 -7.16
C GLY A 332 19.71 2.87 -6.98
N ARG A 333 19.84 4.20 -6.99
CA ARG A 333 21.13 4.91 -6.92
C ARG A 333 21.20 5.92 -5.79
N SER A 334 20.07 6.30 -5.24
CA SER A 334 20.02 7.28 -4.16
C SER A 334 19.01 6.92 -3.08
N ILE A 335 19.24 7.46 -1.90
CA ILE A 335 18.31 7.42 -0.77
C ILE A 335 17.93 8.86 -0.47
N CYS A 336 16.64 9.15 -0.48
CA CYS A 336 16.12 10.42 0.00
C CYS A 336 15.90 10.34 1.51
N VAL A 337 16.34 11.38 2.22
CA VAL A 337 16.11 11.58 3.65
C VAL A 337 15.37 12.89 3.87
N ILE A 338 14.59 12.95 4.93
CA ILE A 338 13.95 14.19 5.40
C ILE A 338 14.37 14.44 6.84
N ASN A 339 14.60 15.70 7.20
CA ASN A 339 14.96 16.08 8.57
C ASN A 339 13.75 16.57 9.38
N GLN A 340 13.98 16.90 10.65
CA GLN A 340 12.96 17.41 11.57
C GLN A 340 12.41 18.82 11.22
N TYR A 341 12.98 19.47 10.20
CA TYR A 341 12.56 20.77 9.65
C TYR A 341 11.98 20.65 8.24
N ASP A 342 11.67 19.43 7.81
CA ASP A 342 11.08 19.11 6.51
C ASP A 342 11.98 19.41 5.30
N ASP A 343 13.29 19.55 5.51
CA ASP A 343 14.26 19.64 4.41
C ASP A 343 14.51 18.26 3.81
N LEU A 344 14.47 18.17 2.48
CA LEU A 344 14.88 16.97 1.75
C LEU A 344 16.39 16.94 1.53
N GLY A 345 16.97 15.77 1.71
CA GLY A 345 18.38 15.47 1.45
C GLY A 345 18.53 14.19 0.63
N PHE A 346 19.63 14.08 -0.09
CA PHE A 346 19.90 12.91 -0.94
C PHE A 346 21.28 12.34 -0.65
N LEU A 347 21.33 11.03 -0.49
CA LEU A 347 22.53 10.21 -0.33
C LEU A 347 22.74 9.41 -1.62
N ASP A 348 23.96 9.39 -2.15
CA ASP A 348 24.33 8.57 -3.31
C ASP A 348 24.93 7.26 -2.82
N ILE A 349 24.22 6.14 -3.03
CA ILE A 349 24.64 4.84 -2.47
C ILE A 349 25.86 4.25 -3.19
N ARG A 350 26.27 4.83 -4.32
CA ARG A 350 27.49 4.46 -5.04
C ARG A 350 28.73 5.12 -4.45
N SER A 351 28.55 6.08 -3.55
CA SER A 351 29.62 6.78 -2.86
C SER A 351 29.63 6.40 -1.39
N SER A 352 30.77 5.91 -0.89
CA SER A 352 30.98 5.63 0.54
C SER A 352 31.46 6.85 1.33
N ALA A 353 31.79 7.95 0.66
CA ALA A 353 32.36 9.16 1.26
C ALA A 353 31.41 10.38 1.20
N GLY A 354 30.16 10.20 0.77
CA GLY A 354 29.20 11.29 0.55
C GLY A 354 28.37 11.59 1.80
N GLY A 355 28.41 12.83 2.28
CA GLY A 355 27.41 13.35 3.21
C GLY A 355 26.06 13.63 2.53
N VAL A 356 25.03 13.88 3.33
CA VAL A 356 23.70 14.23 2.83
C VAL A 356 23.76 15.53 2.03
N ARG A 357 23.31 15.50 0.76
CA ARG A 357 23.14 16.71 -0.06
C ARG A 357 21.78 17.32 0.24
N TRP A 358 21.72 18.14 1.29
CA TRP A 358 20.51 18.88 1.65
C TRP A 358 20.12 19.88 0.57
N ARG A 359 18.86 19.85 0.15
CA ARG A 359 18.29 20.83 -0.75
C ARG A 359 17.63 21.94 0.05
N SER A 360 18.35 23.04 0.19
CA SER A 360 17.84 24.28 0.81
C SER A 360 16.91 25.03 -0.17
N ARG A 361 15.82 24.41 -0.62
CA ARG A 361 14.78 25.07 -1.43
C ARG A 361 13.40 24.48 -1.18
N SER A 362 12.98 24.54 0.06
CA SER A 362 11.56 24.62 0.38
C SER A 362 11.46 25.61 1.52
N LYS A 363 10.99 26.83 1.27
CA LYS A 363 10.16 27.47 2.29
C LYS A 363 8.85 26.69 2.35
N LEU A 364 8.93 25.40 2.69
CA LEU A 364 7.85 24.73 3.38
C LEU A 364 7.66 25.63 4.59
N MET A 365 6.50 26.30 4.64
CA MET A 365 6.24 27.45 5.50
C MET A 365 7.02 27.32 6.80
N SER A 366 7.95 28.27 7.05
CA SER A 366 8.68 28.35 8.32
C SER A 366 7.73 27.97 9.43
N ARG A 367 8.05 26.89 10.14
CA ARG A 367 7.32 26.44 11.32
C ARG A 367 7.23 27.67 12.22
N LYS A 368 6.12 28.41 12.19
CA LYS A 368 5.78 29.28 13.30
C LYS A 368 5.76 28.30 14.47
N LYS A 369 6.54 28.58 15.51
CA LYS A 369 6.42 27.93 16.82
C LYS A 369 5.00 28.19 17.34
N VAL A 370 4.02 27.53 16.74
CA VAL A 370 2.70 27.29 17.28
C VAL A 370 2.86 26.03 18.14
N HIS A 371 2.12 26.01 19.24
CA HIS A 371 2.42 25.29 20.48
C HIS A 371 2.87 23.84 20.36
N ALA A 372 3.63 23.45 21.39
CA ALA A 372 4.29 22.17 21.60
C ALA A 372 3.34 20.99 21.90
N GLU A 373 2.29 20.81 21.10
CA GLU A 373 1.39 19.66 21.23
C GLU A 373 1.52 18.77 19.99
N GLU A 374 2.23 17.65 20.19
CA GLU A 374 2.28 16.42 19.40
C GLU A 374 2.62 16.53 17.90
N THR A 375 3.89 16.79 17.60
CA THR A 375 4.38 16.78 16.22
C THR A 375 4.66 15.37 15.70
N CYS A 376 3.88 14.88 14.75
CA CYS A 376 4.29 13.78 13.90
C CYS A 376 5.52 14.17 13.07
N TYR A 377 6.51 13.29 13.01
CA TYR A 377 7.67 13.50 12.13
C TYR A 377 7.30 13.23 10.67
N PRO A 378 7.86 14.01 9.72
CA PRO A 378 7.59 13.83 8.30
C PRO A 378 7.97 12.43 7.83
N LYS A 379 7.18 11.90 6.91
CA LYS A 379 7.36 10.59 6.26
C LYS A 379 7.65 10.77 4.79
N LEU A 380 8.29 9.77 4.18
CA LEU A 380 8.59 9.75 2.75
C LEU A 380 8.03 8.49 2.09
N ALA A 381 7.60 8.64 0.85
CA ALA A 381 7.32 7.53 -0.06
C ALA A 381 7.71 7.89 -1.48
N THR A 382 7.99 6.88 -2.30
CA THR A 382 8.17 7.02 -3.73
C THR A 382 7.15 6.14 -4.44
N HIS A 383 6.61 6.63 -5.55
CA HIS A 383 5.73 5.84 -6.39
C HIS A 383 5.78 6.36 -7.83
N ALA A 384 6.02 5.48 -8.80
CA ALA A 384 6.01 5.79 -10.23
C ALA A 384 6.91 7.00 -10.60
N GLY A 385 8.10 7.07 -10.01
CA GLY A 385 9.07 8.14 -10.23
C GLY A 385 8.77 9.47 -9.53
N GLN A 386 7.67 9.58 -8.79
CA GLN A 386 7.34 10.74 -7.96
C GLN A 386 7.77 10.51 -6.51
N LEU A 387 8.21 11.58 -5.84
CA LEU A 387 8.57 11.58 -4.42
C LEU A 387 7.49 12.32 -3.62
N PHE A 388 7.09 11.74 -2.50
CA PHE A 388 6.06 12.27 -1.61
C PHE A 388 6.66 12.50 -0.23
N ALA A 389 6.36 13.66 0.37
CA ALA A 389 6.76 13.97 1.74
C ALA A 389 5.57 14.51 2.54
N SER A 390 5.28 13.91 3.70
CA SER A 390 4.27 14.47 4.61
C SER A 390 4.87 15.61 5.43
N THR A 391 4.06 16.63 5.71
CA THR A 391 4.42 17.75 6.58
C THR A 391 3.15 18.28 7.23
N ASN A 392 3.05 18.14 8.56
CA ASN A 392 1.84 18.44 9.32
C ASN A 392 0.63 17.75 8.67
N ASP A 393 -0.36 18.51 8.20
CA ASP A 393 -1.62 18.08 7.60
C ASP A 393 -1.56 17.88 6.07
N ALA A 394 -0.38 18.00 5.46
CA ALA A 394 -0.24 18.02 4.00
C ALA A 394 0.78 17.01 3.49
N ILE A 395 0.65 16.62 2.22
CA ILE A 395 1.64 15.83 1.49
C ILE A 395 2.09 16.61 0.27
N SER A 396 3.39 16.90 0.20
CA SER A 396 4.03 17.54 -0.95
C SER A 396 4.47 16.49 -1.97
N VAL A 397 4.19 16.77 -3.25
CA VAL A 397 4.54 15.91 -4.39
C VAL A 397 5.68 16.55 -5.17
N PHE A 398 6.72 15.77 -5.42
CA PHE A 398 7.92 16.21 -6.12
C PHE A 398 8.16 15.34 -7.36
N THR A 399 8.18 15.97 -8.54
CA THR A 399 8.28 15.29 -9.83
C THR A 399 9.55 15.74 -10.59
N GLY A 400 10.07 14.84 -11.44
CA GLY A 400 11.20 15.11 -12.33
C GLY A 400 12.59 14.89 -11.71
N PRO A 401 13.67 15.02 -12.49
CA PRO A 401 15.04 14.71 -12.07
C PRO A 401 15.55 15.64 -10.95
N ASP A 402 15.01 16.86 -10.92
CA ASP A 402 15.29 17.84 -9.88
C ASP A 402 14.25 17.80 -8.77
N HIS A 403 13.39 16.78 -8.67
CA HIS A 403 12.39 16.62 -7.61
C HIS A 403 11.74 17.97 -7.24
N ALA A 404 11.21 18.66 -8.26
CA ALA A 404 10.61 19.97 -8.07
C ALA A 404 9.22 19.79 -7.44
N LEU A 405 8.86 20.65 -6.48
CA LEU A 405 7.52 20.65 -5.89
C LEU A 405 6.49 21.00 -6.97
N THR A 406 5.60 20.06 -7.28
CA THR A 406 4.58 20.20 -8.32
C THR A 406 3.17 20.28 -7.76
N SER A 407 2.90 19.58 -6.66
CA SER A 407 1.59 19.57 -6.00
C SER A 407 1.70 19.53 -4.48
N THR A 408 0.63 19.91 -3.80
CA THR A 408 0.48 19.76 -2.35
C THR A 408 -0.94 19.34 -2.03
N LEU A 409 -1.07 18.13 -1.51
CA LEU A 409 -2.32 17.52 -1.10
C LEU A 409 -2.62 18.00 0.32
N ARG A 410 -3.81 18.58 0.53
CA ARG A 410 -4.30 18.96 1.86
C ARG A 410 -5.61 18.24 2.13
N GLY A 411 -5.59 17.50 3.23
CA GLY A 411 -6.64 16.58 3.63
C GLY A 411 -7.78 17.22 4.40
N SER A 412 -8.43 16.36 5.19
CA SER A 412 -9.40 16.75 6.21
C SER A 412 -8.75 17.44 7.41
N ASP A 413 -9.56 18.01 8.30
CA ASP A 413 -9.14 18.67 9.55
C ASP A 413 -8.64 17.67 10.63
N GLY A 414 -8.15 16.49 10.25
CA GLY A 414 -7.67 15.44 11.17
C GLY A 414 -6.34 15.74 11.88
N GLY A 415 -5.80 16.94 11.75
CA GLY A 415 -4.51 17.31 12.32
C GLY A 415 -3.32 16.70 11.56
N ALA A 416 -2.20 16.50 12.27
CA ALA A 416 -0.95 16.06 11.66
C ALA A 416 -1.01 14.62 11.13
N ILE A 417 -0.41 14.38 9.96
CA ILE A 417 -0.25 13.08 9.33
C ILE A 417 0.86 12.31 10.05
N CYS A 418 0.51 11.19 10.68
CA CYS A 418 1.45 10.33 11.40
C CYS A 418 2.10 9.28 10.49
N ASP A 419 1.38 8.82 9.46
CA ASP A 419 1.85 7.88 8.47
C ASP A 419 1.06 8.01 7.16
N PHE A 420 1.66 7.62 6.04
CA PHE A 420 0.94 7.52 4.78
C PHE A 420 1.52 6.41 3.92
N SER A 421 0.69 5.87 3.02
CA SER A 421 1.09 4.77 2.15
C SER A 421 0.44 4.91 0.80
N ILE A 422 1.22 4.56 -0.23
CA ILE A 422 0.81 4.55 -1.63
C ILE A 422 0.85 3.10 -2.10
N GLY A 423 -0.18 2.66 -2.79
CA GLY A 423 -0.24 1.31 -3.34
C GLY A 423 -1.44 1.12 -4.25
N GLY A 424 -1.27 0.30 -5.28
CA GLY A 424 -2.23 0.20 -6.36
C GLY A 424 -2.41 1.55 -7.06
N ASP A 425 -3.62 2.07 -6.95
CA ASP A 425 -4.13 3.27 -7.62
C ASP A 425 -4.43 4.43 -6.65
N ARG A 426 -4.02 4.30 -5.37
CA ARG A 426 -4.43 5.21 -4.30
C ARG A 426 -3.32 5.61 -3.34
N LEU A 427 -3.51 6.77 -2.71
CA LEU A 427 -2.74 7.24 -1.56
C LEU A 427 -3.65 7.30 -0.34
N PHE A 428 -3.14 6.79 0.78
CA PHE A 428 -3.80 6.82 2.09
C PHE A 428 -2.96 7.61 3.08
N ALA A 429 -3.55 8.57 3.80
CA ALA A 429 -2.87 9.35 4.84
C ALA A 429 -3.58 9.17 6.18
N LEU A 430 -2.86 8.69 7.20
CA LEU A 430 -3.37 8.48 8.54
C LEU A 430 -3.02 9.69 9.41
N HIS A 431 -4.03 10.25 10.05
CA HIS A 431 -3.86 11.39 10.93
C HIS A 431 -3.73 10.95 12.40
N ASN A 432 -3.03 11.77 13.19
CA ASN A 432 -2.83 11.55 14.61
C ASN A 432 -4.08 11.85 15.44
N GLU A 433 -4.87 12.85 15.02
CA GLU A 433 -6.10 13.25 15.72
C GLU A 433 -7.31 12.58 15.07
N GLU A 434 -8.40 12.45 15.84
CA GLU A 434 -9.71 11.97 15.38
C GLU A 434 -9.74 10.55 14.77
N ASN A 435 -8.62 9.82 14.81
CA ASN A 435 -8.44 8.50 14.20
C ASN A 435 -8.85 8.45 12.72
N VAL A 436 -8.77 9.55 11.99
CA VAL A 436 -9.21 9.61 10.59
C VAL A 436 -8.07 9.22 9.64
N PHE A 437 -8.43 8.59 8.52
CA PHE A 437 -7.53 8.51 7.37
C PHE A 437 -8.18 9.02 6.10
N ASP A 438 -7.40 9.75 5.31
CA ASP A 438 -7.79 10.28 4.03
C ASP A 438 -7.41 9.34 2.89
N VAL A 439 -8.22 9.33 1.84
CA VAL A 439 -8.05 8.53 0.63
C VAL A 439 -7.99 9.47 -0.56
N TRP A 440 -6.94 9.34 -1.36
CA TRP A 440 -6.69 10.15 -2.54
C TRP A 440 -6.66 9.28 -3.79
N GLU A 441 -7.35 9.75 -4.84
CA GLU A 441 -7.54 9.05 -6.11
C GLU A 441 -7.23 9.96 -7.30
N THR A 442 -6.72 9.40 -8.40
CA THR A 442 -6.63 10.13 -9.67
C THR A 442 -7.99 10.06 -10.39
N PRO A 443 -8.69 11.19 -10.58
CA PRO A 443 -9.95 11.18 -11.32
C PRO A 443 -9.69 10.86 -12.80
N PRO A 444 -10.64 10.20 -13.49
CA PRO A 444 -10.55 9.97 -14.92
C PRO A 444 -10.40 11.31 -15.68
N PRO A 445 -9.78 11.31 -16.85
CA PRO A 445 -9.61 12.53 -17.63
C PRO A 445 -10.98 13.13 -17.99
N PRO A 446 -11.10 14.47 -18.03
CA PRO A 446 -12.34 15.10 -18.45
C PRO A 446 -12.68 14.70 -19.89
N ILE A 447 -13.96 14.48 -20.16
CA ILE A 447 -14.46 14.27 -21.52
C ILE A 447 -14.37 15.61 -22.26
N ILE A 448 -13.56 15.66 -23.33
CA ILE A 448 -13.33 16.87 -24.15
C ILE A 448 -14.38 16.98 -25.26
#